data_AF-A0AA35S513-F1
#
_entry.id   AF-A0AA35S513-F1
#
_cell.length_a   1.000
_cell.length_b   1.000
_cell.length_c   1.000
_cell.angle_alpha   90.00
_cell.angle_beta   90.00
_cell.angle_gamma   90.00
#
_symmetry.space_group_name_H-M   'P 1'
#
loop_
_entity.id
_entity.type
_entity.pdbx_description
1 polymer ?
#
loop_
_entity_poly.entity_id
_entity_poly.type
_entity_poly.pdbx_seq_one_letter_code
_entity_poly.pdbx_strand_id
1 'polypeptide(L)'
;MCLVINLSILMYEKRPTLMVSCNVNGNSILVMCETYSKDGTPHPTNKRYSCDRIMERVMDEENPEFAIEQEYTLLAKVGLPWTARSLLLCRGSHQ
;
A
#
# COMPACT_ATOMS: atom_id res chain seq x y z
N MET A 1 21.70 12.64 -7.59
CA MET A 1 22.91 12.25 -6.85
C MET A 1 22.56 11.02 -6.04
N CYS A 2 23.12 9.89 -6.46
CA CYS A 2 22.91 8.56 -5.88
C CYS A 2 23.46 8.55 -4.45
N LEU A 3 22.61 8.30 -3.45
CA LEU A 3 23.05 7.98 -2.10
C LEU A 3 22.57 6.57 -1.79
N VAL A 4 23.45 5.63 -2.13
CA VAL A 4 23.43 4.25 -1.67
C VAL A 4 23.85 4.27 -0.20
N ILE A 5 22.96 3.90 0.71
CA ILE A 5 23.29 3.62 2.11
C ILE A 5 22.93 2.15 2.38
N ASN A 6 23.97 1.33 2.59
CA ASN A 6 23.98 -0.06 3.06
C ASN A 6 23.39 -1.17 2.16
N LEU A 7 24.28 -1.72 1.33
CA LEU A 7 24.67 -3.15 1.25
C LEU A 7 23.68 -4.25 1.73
N SER A 8 22.40 -4.21 1.34
CA SER A 8 21.48 -5.38 1.36
C SER A 8 20.32 -5.25 0.37
N ILE A 9 20.41 -4.41 -0.67
CA ILE A 9 19.43 -4.44 -1.78
C ILE A 9 19.84 -5.57 -2.73
N LEU A 10 19.81 -6.78 -2.19
CA LEU A 10 19.91 -8.01 -2.94
C LEU A 10 18.48 -8.37 -3.36
N MET A 11 18.26 -8.44 -4.67
CA MET A 11 17.35 -9.45 -5.22
C MET A 11 15.83 -9.27 -5.11
N TYR A 12 15.30 -8.04 -5.06
CA TYR A 12 13.84 -7.86 -5.07
C TYR A 12 13.32 -7.13 -6.31
N GLU A 13 12.42 -7.79 -7.04
CA GLU A 13 11.66 -7.20 -8.14
C GLU A 13 10.45 -6.44 -7.55
N LYS A 14 10.25 -5.20 -8.00
CA LYS A 14 9.12 -4.36 -7.59
C LYS A 14 8.14 -4.27 -8.74
N ARG A 15 6.92 -4.77 -8.55
CA ARG A 15 5.86 -4.74 -9.57
C ARG A 15 4.84 -3.66 -9.22
N PRO A 16 4.51 -2.73 -10.13
CA PRO A 16 3.55 -1.66 -9.86
C PRO A 16 2.13 -2.21 -9.83
N THR A 17 1.31 -1.76 -8.88
CA THR A 17 -0.08 -2.25 -8.73
C THR A 17 -1.12 -1.13 -8.71
N LEU A 18 -0.81 0.01 -8.10
CA LEU A 18 -1.72 1.15 -8.06
C LEU A 18 -0.95 2.42 -8.36
N MET A 19 -1.50 3.25 -9.24
CA MET A 19 -0.97 4.58 -9.56
C MET A 19 -1.98 5.63 -9.15
N VAL A 20 -1.54 6.61 -8.37
CA VAL A 20 -2.37 7.72 -7.89
C VAL A 20 -1.69 9.05 -8.25
N SER A 21 -2.48 10.02 -8.70
CA SER A 21 -1.95 11.38 -8.91
C SER A 21 -1.47 11.98 -7.58
N CYS A 22 -0.24 12.47 -7.54
CA CYS A 22 0.36 13.09 -6.37
C CYS A 22 0.42 14.60 -6.55
N ASN A 23 -0.43 15.31 -5.80
CA ASN A 23 -0.57 16.77 -5.88
C ASN A 23 0.55 17.57 -5.20
N VAL A 24 1.64 16.92 -4.78
CA VAL A 24 2.75 17.63 -4.09
C VAL A 24 3.48 18.59 -5.04
N ASN A 25 3.55 18.28 -6.33
CA ASN A 25 4.24 19.11 -7.35
C ASN A 25 3.49 19.22 -8.69
N GLY A 26 2.16 19.03 -8.70
CA GLY A 26 1.30 19.22 -9.89
C GLY A 26 1.31 18.11 -10.94
N ASN A 27 2.43 17.43 -11.21
CA ASN A 27 2.55 16.41 -12.28
C ASN A 27 3.19 15.08 -11.83
N SER A 28 3.34 14.86 -10.52
CA SER A 28 3.94 13.64 -9.98
C SER A 28 2.91 12.52 -9.82
N ILE A 29 3.33 11.26 -10.02
CA ILE A 29 2.52 10.07 -9.73
C ILE A 29 3.12 9.31 -8.54
N LEU A 30 2.26 8.81 -7.65
CA LEU A 30 2.61 7.89 -6.59
C LEU A 30 2.29 6.47 -7.07
N VAL A 31 3.29 5.59 -7.06
CA VAL A 31 3.15 4.20 -7.48
C VAL A 31 3.31 3.28 -6.27
N MET A 32 2.26 2.55 -5.93
CA MET A 32 2.30 1.49 -4.93
C MET A 32 2.75 0.19 -5.61
N CYS A 33 3.79 -0.43 -5.06
CA CYS A 33 4.41 -1.62 -5.64
C CYS A 33 4.36 -2.81 -4.69
N GLU A 34 4.14 -3.99 -5.27
CA GLU A 34 4.41 -5.26 -4.62
C GLU A 34 5.88 -5.62 -4.65
N THR A 35 6.30 -6.49 -3.73
CA THR A 35 7.69 -6.94 -3.62
C THR A 35 7.77 -8.44 -3.84
N TYR A 36 8.66 -8.83 -4.76
CA TYR A 36 8.94 -10.20 -5.15
C TYR A 36 10.43 -10.48 -4.98
N SER A 37 10.78 -11.69 -4.58
CA SER A 37 12.15 -12.20 -4.62
C SER A 37 12.62 -12.36 -6.07
N LYS A 38 13.93 -12.49 -6.30
CA LYS A 38 14.49 -12.70 -7.65
C LYS A 38 13.96 -13.94 -8.35
N ASP A 39 13.54 -14.94 -7.59
CA ASP A 39 12.92 -16.16 -8.10
C ASP A 39 11.48 -15.95 -8.57
N GLY A 40 10.96 -14.71 -8.50
CA GLY A 40 9.59 -14.36 -8.85
C GLY A 40 8.56 -14.75 -7.78
N THR A 41 9.00 -15.30 -6.65
CA THR A 41 8.14 -15.64 -5.51
C THR A 41 7.76 -14.39 -4.71
N PRO A 42 6.53 -14.29 -4.18
CA PRO A 42 6.13 -13.15 -3.36
C PRO A 42 7.00 -13.09 -2.10
N HIS A 43 7.44 -11.88 -1.73
CA HIS A 43 8.21 -11.69 -0.50
C HIS A 43 7.39 -12.16 0.73
N PRO A 44 7.99 -12.74 1.78
CA PRO A 44 7.26 -13.20 2.97
C PRO A 44 6.39 -12.13 3.65
N THR A 45 6.75 -10.84 3.53
CA THR A 45 5.96 -9.72 4.04
C THR A 45 4.91 -9.19 3.06
N ASN A 46 4.89 -9.67 1.81
CA ASN A 46 3.87 -9.32 0.82
C ASN A 46 2.56 -10.05 1.14
N LYS A 47 1.69 -9.41 1.93
CA LYS A 47 0.35 -9.92 2.26
C LYS A 47 -0.70 -9.61 1.19
N ARG A 48 -0.37 -8.73 0.24
CA ARG A 48 -1.26 -8.34 -0.84
C ARG A 48 -1.53 -9.52 -1.78
N TYR A 49 -0.48 -10.25 -2.15
CA TYR A 49 -0.59 -11.41 -3.05
C TYR A 49 -1.62 -12.45 -2.58
N SER A 50 -1.65 -12.78 -1.29
CA SER A 50 -2.66 -13.71 -0.74
C SER A 50 -4.05 -13.10 -0.67
N CYS A 51 -4.16 -11.80 -0.37
CA CYS A 51 -5.44 -11.09 -0.30
C CYS A 51 -6.12 -11.02 -1.67
N ASP A 52 -5.34 -10.70 -2.71
CA ASP A 52 -5.79 -10.58 -4.10
C ASP A 52 -6.44 -11.89 -4.58
N ARG A 53 -5.78 -13.03 -4.36
CA ARG A 53 -6.30 -14.35 -4.73
C ARG A 53 -7.59 -14.75 -4.01
N ILE A 54 -7.82 -14.24 -2.80
CA ILE A 54 -9.07 -14.49 -2.06
C ILE A 54 -10.16 -13.58 -2.62
N MET A 55 -9.82 -12.30 -2.85
CA MET A 55 -10.74 -11.32 -3.41
C MET A 55 -11.25 -11.76 -4.78
N GLU A 56 -10.37 -12.20 -5.69
CA GLU A 56 -10.73 -12.71 -7.02
C GLU A 56 -11.76 -13.86 -6.97
N ARG A 57 -11.73 -14.70 -5.93
CA ARG A 57 -12.65 -15.84 -5.81
C ARG A 57 -14.04 -15.46 -5.34
N VAL A 58 -14.15 -14.36 -4.59
CA VAL A 58 -15.38 -13.96 -3.90
C VAL A 58 -16.03 -12.75 -4.60
N MET A 59 -15.31 -12.09 -5.51
CA MET A 59 -15.74 -10.86 -6.18
C MET A 59 -17.05 -11.04 -6.95
N ASP A 60 -17.19 -12.13 -7.72
CA ASP A 60 -18.35 -12.38 -8.59
C ASP A 60 -19.63 -12.71 -7.79
N GLU A 61 -19.49 -13.28 -6.60
CA GLU A 61 -20.63 -13.76 -5.79
C GLU A 61 -21.13 -12.69 -4.82
N GLU A 62 -20.22 -11.98 -4.14
CA GLU A 62 -20.57 -11.18 -2.94
C GLU A 62 -20.24 -9.67 -3.08
N ASN A 63 -19.49 -9.26 -4.11
CA ASN A 63 -19.00 -7.88 -4.30
C ASN A 63 -18.64 -7.15 -2.98
N PRO A 64 -17.65 -7.63 -2.21
CA PRO A 64 -17.44 -7.18 -0.85
C PRO A 64 -16.91 -5.73 -0.79
N GLU A 65 -17.57 -4.90 0.01
CA GLU A 65 -17.19 -3.51 0.27
C GLU A 65 -16.52 -3.37 1.63
N PHE A 66 -15.44 -2.58 1.71
CA PHE A 66 -14.68 -2.40 2.95
C PHE A 66 -14.58 -0.92 3.32
N ALA A 67 -14.87 -0.60 4.57
CA ALA A 67 -14.61 0.71 5.16
C ALA A 67 -13.57 0.54 6.26
N ILE A 68 -12.46 1.27 6.17
CA ILE A 68 -11.40 1.22 7.17
C ILE A 68 -11.37 2.56 7.90
N GLU A 69 -11.51 2.49 9.22
CA GLU A 69 -11.28 3.62 10.11
C GLU A 69 -9.83 3.61 10.57
N GLN A 70 -9.07 4.64 10.17
CA GLN A 70 -7.70 4.84 10.62
C GLN A 70 -7.68 5.96 11.66
N GLU A 71 -7.46 5.57 12.91
CA GLU A 71 -7.14 6.50 14.01
C GLU A 71 -5.61 6.63 14.12
N TYR A 72 -5.13 7.85 14.36
CA TYR A 72 -3.72 8.11 14.65
C TYR A 72 -3.57 9.20 15.70
N THR A 73 -2.56 9.06 16.54
CA THR A 73 -2.17 10.08 17.52
C THR A 73 -0.90 10.74 17.04
N LEU A 74 -0.96 12.04 16.78
CA LEU A 74 0.21 12.84 16.46
C LEU A 74 0.96 13.15 17.76
N LEU A 75 2.24 12.78 17.78
CA LEU A 75 3.14 13.12 18.87
C LEU A 75 4.04 14.27 18.41
N ALA A 76 4.00 15.39 19.15
CA ALA A 76 5.02 16.42 18.99
C ALA A 76 6.40 15.85 19.37
N LYS A 77 7.49 16.46 18.90
CA LYS A 77 8.87 16.09 19.33
C LYS A 77 9.05 16.07 20.86
N VAL A 78 8.21 16.79 21.60
CA VAL A 78 8.23 16.90 23.07
C VAL A 78 7.05 16.13 23.73
N GLY A 79 6.43 15.18 23.01
CA GLY A 79 5.57 14.15 23.60
C GLY A 79 4.13 14.56 23.96
N LEU A 80 3.67 15.76 23.59
CA LEU A 80 2.27 16.13 23.78
C LEU A 80 1.40 15.49 22.69
N PRO A 81 0.37 14.69 23.06
CA PRO A 81 -0.46 13.97 22.11
C PRO A 81 -1.59 14.85 21.54
N TRP A 82 -1.83 14.72 20.25
CA TRP A 82 -3.03 15.22 19.55
C TRP A 82 -3.69 14.06 18.81
N THR A 83 -4.99 13.86 18.99
CA THR A 83 -5.72 12.76 18.33
C THR A 83 -6.31 13.20 16.99
N ALA A 84 -6.24 12.32 15.99
CA ALA A 84 -6.85 12.53 14.68
C ALA A 84 -7.51 11.23 14.20
N ARG A 85 -8.66 11.36 13.52
CA ARG A 85 -9.47 10.26 12.98
C ARG A 85 -9.71 10.48 11.50
N SER A 86 -9.60 9.43 10.70
CA SER A 86 -10.00 9.43 9.29
C SER A 86 -10.77 8.16 8.96
N LEU A 87 -11.87 8.31 8.21
CA LEU A 87 -12.66 7.21 7.66
C LEU A 87 -12.39 7.12 6.17
N LEU A 88 -11.93 5.96 5.69
CA LEU A 88 -11.73 5.67 4.27
C LEU A 88 -12.73 4.60 3.83
N LEU A 89 -13.65 4.98 2.95
CA LEU A 89 -14.58 4.04 2.32
C LEU A 89 -13.96 3.50 1.03
N CYS A 90 -13.68 2.20 0.98
CA CYS A 90 -13.30 1.50 -0.24
C CYS A 90 -14.56 0.80 -0.79
N ARG A 91 -15.20 1.44 -1.77
CA ARG A 91 -16.25 0.76 -2.55
C ARG A 91 -15.60 -0.31 -3.42
N GLY A 92 -16.20 -1.50 -3.44
CA GLY A 92 -15.93 -2.49 -4.48
C GLY A 92 -16.35 -1.87 -5.81
N SER A 93 -15.38 -1.33 -6.55
CA SER A 93 -15.65 -0.79 -7.88
C SER A 93 -15.82 -1.98 -8.82
N HIS A 94 -17.07 -2.43 -8.99
CA HIS A 94 -17.47 -2.94 -10.27
C HIS A 94 -17.37 -1.78 -11.28
N GLN A 95 -16.74 -2.04 -12.41
CA GLN A 95 -16.98 -1.29 -13.64
C GLN A 95 -18.48 -1.22 -13.94
#